data_AF-A0A2W7MX96-F1
#
_entry.id   AF-A0A2W7MX96-F1
#
_cell.length_a   1.000
_cell.length_b   1.000
_cell.length_c   1.000
_cell.angle_alpha   90.00
_cell.angle_beta   90.00
_cell.angle_gamma   90.00
#
_symmetry.space_group_name_H-M   'P 1'
#
loop_
_entity.id
_entity.type
_entity.pdbx_description
1 polymer ?
#
loop_
_entity_poly.entity_id
_entity_poly.type
_entity_poly.pdbx_seq_one_letter_code
_entity_poly.pdbx_strand_id
1 'polypeptide(L)'
;MYYNIKTIEQEEAIYHKEDQHLLNAREVANQLDRVYSQLIKVNPTNSEYRYSLAKLKFEKGKLFKGTRDDDAYFLFKKVLMYDPNHLEAVLKIANIHVLKFEWLQASKLLSSLVGKIDNGSGKDIEIEFCLIYATTKCIYEEIGRSRTLVRKRT
;
A
#
# COMPACT_ATOMS: atom_id res chain seq x y z
N MET A 1 15.16 43.24 -5.87
CA MET A 1 15.05 41.79 -5.64
C MET A 1 15.22 41.09 -6.98
N TYR A 2 16.45 40.70 -7.33
CA TYR A 2 16.71 39.85 -8.51
C TYR A 2 16.81 38.42 -8.00
N TYR A 3 15.79 37.59 -8.27
CA TYR A 3 15.95 36.15 -8.13
C TYR A 3 17.04 35.70 -9.11
N ASN A 4 17.99 34.92 -8.59
CA ASN A 4 19.18 34.50 -9.30
C ASN A 4 18.78 33.52 -10.42
N ILE A 5 18.85 33.98 -11.68
CA ILE A 5 18.37 33.28 -12.89
C ILE A 5 18.94 31.86 -13.01
N LYS A 6 20.17 31.63 -12.52
CA LYS A 6 20.80 30.30 -12.46
C LYS A 6 20.05 29.28 -11.60
N THR A 7 19.35 29.72 -10.57
CA THR A 7 18.60 28.85 -9.65
C THR A 7 17.28 28.40 -10.29
N ILE A 8 16.65 29.27 -11.07
CA ILE A 8 15.39 28.97 -11.78
C ILE A 8 15.63 27.95 -12.89
N GLU A 9 16.69 28.13 -13.70
CA GLU A 9 17.08 27.16 -14.75
C GLU A 9 17.43 25.77 -14.18
N GLN A 10 18.01 25.73 -12.98
CA GLN A 10 18.31 24.47 -12.28
C GLN A 10 17.04 23.79 -11.75
N GLU A 11 16.09 24.54 -11.22
CA GLU A 11 14.79 24.03 -10.77
C GLU A 11 13.95 23.51 -11.94
N GLU A 12 13.90 24.23 -13.06
CA GLU A 12 13.22 23.79 -14.29
C GLU A 12 13.84 22.50 -14.86
N ALA A 13 15.17 22.39 -14.84
CA ALA A 13 15.86 21.18 -15.28
C ALA A 13 15.61 19.96 -14.35
N ILE A 14 15.44 20.19 -13.04
CA ILE A 14 15.03 19.15 -12.08
C ILE A 14 13.60 18.72 -12.38
N TYR A 15 12.69 19.68 -12.56
CA TYR A 15 11.28 19.43 -12.86
C TYR A 15 11.10 18.61 -14.16
N HIS A 16 11.82 18.96 -15.22
CA HIS A 16 11.76 18.22 -16.49
C HIS A 16 12.32 16.79 -16.39
N LYS A 17 13.34 16.56 -15.55
CA LYS A 17 13.87 15.21 -15.30
C LYS A 17 12.90 14.36 -14.49
N GLU A 18 12.26 14.95 -13.48
CA GLU A 18 11.23 14.28 -12.69
C GLU A 18 10.02 13.90 -13.54
N ASP A 19 9.55 14.80 -14.41
CA ASP A 19 8.45 14.53 -15.35
C ASP A 19 8.78 13.42 -16.35
N GLN A 20 10.00 13.40 -16.92
CA GLN A 20 10.44 12.31 -17.80
C GLN A 20 10.52 10.98 -17.07
N HIS A 21 11.02 10.98 -15.83
CA HIS A 21 11.07 9.77 -15.00
C HIS A 21 9.66 9.25 -14.69
N LEU A 22 8.71 10.14 -14.37
CA LEU A 22 7.30 9.80 -14.14
C LEU A 22 6.62 9.26 -15.40
N LEU A 23 6.90 9.84 -16.57
CA LEU A 23 6.36 9.36 -17.86
C LEU A 23 6.87 7.96 -18.19
N ASN A 24 8.17 7.72 -18.03
CA ASN A 24 8.79 6.41 -18.24
C ASN A 24 8.23 5.37 -17.26
N ALA A 25 8.12 5.73 -15.97
CA ALA A 25 7.53 4.85 -14.96
C ALA A 25 6.08 4.49 -15.29
N ARG A 26 5.29 5.45 -15.80
CA ARG A 26 3.91 5.20 -16.24
C ARG A 26 3.85 4.24 -17.41
N GLU A 27 4.74 4.37 -18.38
CA GLU A 27 4.79 3.49 -19.55
C GLU A 27 5.16 2.06 -19.15
N VAL A 28 6.24 1.88 -18.40
CA VAL A 28 6.67 0.57 -17.88
C VAL A 28 5.54 -0.06 -17.06
N ALA A 29 4.89 0.73 -16.21
CA ALA A 29 3.78 0.24 -15.40
C ALA A 29 2.58 -0.17 -16.25
N ASN A 30 2.35 0.41 -17.43
CA ASN A 30 1.29 -0.03 -18.35
C ASN A 30 1.67 -1.31 -19.11
N GLN A 31 2.94 -1.47 -19.47
CA GLN A 31 3.44 -2.69 -20.08
C GLN A 31 3.34 -3.87 -19.09
N LEU A 32 3.78 -3.68 -17.84
CA LEU A 32 3.66 -4.69 -16.78
C LEU A 32 2.21 -5.10 -16.52
N ASP A 33 1.28 -4.15 -16.56
CA ASP A 33 -0.15 -4.41 -16.40
C ASP A 33 -0.66 -5.43 -17.44
N ARG A 34 -0.23 -5.26 -18.70
CA ARG A 34 -0.58 -6.17 -19.81
C ARG A 34 0.04 -7.54 -19.63
N VAL A 35 1.33 -7.60 -19.29
CA VAL A 35 2.07 -8.85 -19.11
C VAL A 35 1.45 -9.68 -17.98
N TYR A 36 1.25 -9.11 -16.80
CA TYR A 36 0.65 -9.85 -15.69
C TYR A 36 -0.80 -10.26 -15.98
N SER A 37 -1.57 -9.42 -16.67
CA SER A 37 -2.93 -9.78 -17.10
C SER A 37 -2.94 -10.99 -18.04
N GLN A 38 -1.94 -11.13 -18.93
CA GLN A 38 -1.80 -12.30 -19.78
C GLN A 38 -1.34 -13.53 -18.98
N LEU A 39 -0.36 -13.38 -18.09
CA LEU A 39 0.13 -14.48 -17.25
C LEU A 39 -0.97 -15.08 -16.38
N ILE A 40 -1.86 -14.25 -15.83
CA ILE A 40 -3.02 -14.72 -15.05
C ILE A 40 -4.02 -15.49 -15.92
N LYS A 41 -4.18 -15.15 -17.20
CA LYS A 41 -5.04 -15.90 -18.13
C LYS A 41 -4.47 -17.29 -18.42
N VAL A 42 -3.14 -17.38 -18.58
CA VAL A 42 -2.44 -18.64 -18.87
C VAL A 42 -2.37 -19.52 -17.62
N ASN A 43 -2.11 -18.93 -16.45
CA ASN A 43 -2.08 -19.64 -15.17
C ASN A 43 -2.98 -18.94 -14.13
N PRO A 44 -4.27 -19.30 -14.09
CA PRO A 44 -5.23 -18.71 -13.17
C PRO A 44 -5.10 -19.17 -11.72
N THR A 45 -4.14 -19.99 -11.31
CA THR A 45 -4.01 -20.37 -9.89
C THR A 45 -2.76 -19.78 -9.25
N ASN A 46 -1.84 -19.23 -10.06
CA ASN A 46 -0.64 -18.61 -9.56
C ASN A 46 -0.95 -17.33 -8.75
N SER A 47 -0.58 -17.33 -7.48
CA SER A 47 -0.73 -16.22 -6.53
C SER A 47 0.26 -15.08 -6.82
N GLU A 48 1.51 -15.39 -7.18
CA GLU A 48 2.59 -14.42 -7.43
C GLU A 48 2.27 -13.45 -8.57
N TYR A 49 1.72 -13.96 -9.68
CA TYR A 49 1.33 -13.10 -10.81
C TYR A 49 0.22 -12.12 -10.41
N ARG A 50 -0.71 -12.57 -9.58
CA ARG A 50 -1.78 -11.73 -9.05
C ARG A 50 -1.26 -10.72 -8.04
N TYR A 51 -0.36 -11.14 -7.16
CA TYR A 51 0.25 -10.27 -6.17
C TYR A 51 1.04 -9.15 -6.86
N SER A 52 1.83 -9.50 -7.88
CA SER A 52 2.58 -8.52 -8.68
C SER A 52 1.66 -7.51 -9.39
N LEU A 53 0.54 -7.97 -9.97
CA LEU A 53 -0.47 -7.08 -10.54
C LEU A 53 -1.16 -6.21 -9.48
N ALA A 54 -1.50 -6.78 -8.32
CA ALA A 54 -2.12 -6.05 -7.21
C ALA A 54 -1.21 -4.93 -6.69
N LYS A 55 0.07 -5.26 -6.47
CA LYS A 55 1.11 -4.30 -6.07
C LYS A 55 1.26 -3.18 -7.09
N LEU A 56 1.28 -3.51 -8.39
CA LEU A 56 1.34 -2.52 -9.45
C LEU A 56 0.13 -1.57 -9.45
N LYS A 57 -1.08 -2.10 -9.27
CA LYS A 57 -2.31 -1.29 -9.18
C LYS A 57 -2.32 -0.41 -7.92
N PHE A 58 -1.85 -0.95 -6.79
CA PHE A 58 -1.73 -0.21 -5.53
C PHE A 58 -0.78 0.98 -5.64
N GLU A 59 0.43 0.78 -6.17
CA GLU A 59 1.39 1.88 -6.35
C GLU A 59 0.89 2.91 -7.38
N LYS A 60 0.19 2.48 -8.44
CA LYS A 60 -0.50 3.38 -9.36
C LYS A 60 -1.64 4.16 -8.68
N GLY A 61 -2.32 3.60 -7.69
CA GLY A 61 -3.36 4.29 -6.92
C GLY A 61 -2.78 5.40 -6.06
N LYS A 62 -1.70 5.09 -5.34
CA LYS A 62 -0.96 6.05 -4.52
C LYS A 62 -0.40 7.22 -5.31
N LEU A 63 0.17 6.95 -6.50
CA LEU A 63 0.81 7.99 -7.32
C LEU A 63 -0.20 8.96 -7.96
N PHE A 64 -1.42 8.50 -8.26
CA PHE A 64 -2.37 9.26 -9.09
C PHE A 64 -3.65 9.71 -8.38
N LYS A 65 -3.72 9.68 -7.03
CA LYS A 65 -4.90 10.08 -6.21
C LYS A 65 -6.23 9.64 -6.86
N GLY A 66 -6.56 8.35 -6.81
CA GLY A 66 -7.82 7.83 -7.37
C GLY A 66 -8.28 6.51 -6.76
N THR A 67 -9.47 6.03 -7.16
CA THR A 67 -10.19 4.82 -6.66
C THR A 67 -9.50 3.47 -6.95
N ARG A 68 -8.23 3.47 -7.36
CA ARG A 68 -7.49 2.26 -7.77
C ARG A 68 -7.11 1.34 -6.60
N ASP A 69 -7.28 1.82 -5.37
CA ASP A 69 -7.10 1.03 -4.16
C ASP A 69 -8.13 -0.10 -4.08
N ASP A 70 -9.31 0.07 -4.68
CA ASP A 70 -10.36 -0.97 -4.74
C ASP A 70 -9.93 -2.15 -5.63
N ASP A 71 -9.40 -1.87 -6.83
CA ASP A 71 -8.89 -2.91 -7.73
C ASP A 71 -7.75 -3.70 -7.09
N ALA A 72 -6.80 -2.99 -6.47
CA ALA A 72 -5.68 -3.59 -5.75
C ALA A 72 -6.18 -4.46 -4.60
N TYR A 73 -7.14 -3.97 -3.82
CA TYR A 73 -7.77 -4.71 -2.72
C TYR A 73 -8.39 -6.03 -3.19
N PHE A 74 -9.17 -6.01 -4.27
CA PHE A 74 -9.79 -7.22 -4.81
C PHE A 74 -8.74 -8.23 -5.30
N LEU A 75 -7.66 -7.75 -5.92
CA LEU A 75 -6.58 -8.62 -6.37
C LEU A 75 -5.81 -9.24 -5.19
N PHE A 76 -5.48 -8.47 -4.16
CA PHE A 76 -4.85 -9.01 -2.94
C PHE A 76 -5.75 -10.02 -2.23
N LYS A 77 -7.06 -9.81 -2.19
CA LYS A 77 -7.99 -10.83 -1.67
C LYS A 77 -7.92 -12.13 -2.46
N LYS A 78 -7.84 -12.05 -3.79
CA LYS A 78 -7.66 -13.25 -4.63
C LYS A 78 -6.33 -13.94 -4.37
N VAL A 79 -5.25 -13.20 -4.11
CA VAL A 79 -3.97 -13.79 -3.69
C VAL A 79 -4.19 -14.64 -2.44
N LEU A 80 -4.84 -14.09 -1.41
CA LEU A 80 -5.12 -14.82 -0.17
C LEU A 80 -6.08 -16.01 -0.32
N MET A 81 -6.88 -16.05 -1.38
CA MET A 81 -7.70 -17.23 -1.69
C MET A 81 -6.86 -18.42 -2.17
N TYR A 82 -5.78 -18.15 -2.93
CA TYR A 82 -4.90 -19.19 -3.47
C TYR A 82 -3.70 -19.48 -2.56
N ASP A 83 -3.20 -18.46 -1.86
CA ASP A 83 -2.16 -18.55 -0.85
C ASP A 83 -2.60 -17.81 0.44
N PRO A 84 -3.30 -18.50 1.35
CA PRO A 84 -3.77 -17.93 2.61
C PRO A 84 -2.65 -17.46 3.56
N ASN A 85 -1.40 -17.85 3.31
CA ASN A 85 -0.26 -17.50 4.14
C ASN A 85 0.63 -16.43 3.52
N HIS A 86 0.24 -15.83 2.39
CA HIS A 86 0.99 -14.74 1.76
C HIS A 86 1.00 -13.48 2.62
N LEU A 87 2.07 -13.30 3.39
CA LEU A 87 2.18 -12.25 4.41
C LEU A 87 2.16 -10.84 3.81
N GLU A 88 2.84 -10.60 2.69
CA GLU A 88 2.81 -9.26 2.08
C GLU A 88 1.42 -8.88 1.58
N ALA A 89 0.65 -9.82 1.05
CA ALA A 89 -0.72 -9.53 0.60
C ALA A 89 -1.61 -9.09 1.77
N VAL A 90 -1.48 -9.72 2.94
CA VAL A 90 -2.17 -9.28 4.17
C VAL A 90 -1.75 -7.87 4.56
N LEU A 91 -0.44 -7.59 4.56
CA LEU A 91 0.09 -6.27 4.90
C LEU A 91 -0.42 -5.18 3.95
N LYS A 92 -0.45 -5.44 2.63
CA LYS A 92 -0.96 -4.47 1.65
C LYS A 92 -2.45 -4.21 1.81
N ILE A 93 -3.26 -5.22 2.16
CA ILE A 93 -4.67 -5.01 2.50
C ILE A 93 -4.81 -4.15 3.75
N ALA A 94 -3.99 -4.38 4.79
CA ALA A 94 -4.00 -3.54 5.98
C ALA A 94 -3.62 -2.08 5.67
N ASN A 95 -2.64 -1.88 4.78
CA ASN A 95 -2.23 -0.56 4.29
C ASN A 95 -3.39 0.16 3.56
N ILE A 96 -4.14 -0.55 2.69
CA ILE A 96 -5.35 0.00 2.04
C ILE A 96 -6.39 0.43 3.08
N HIS A 97 -6.64 -0.39 4.11
CA HIS A 97 -7.56 -0.01 5.19
C HIS A 97 -7.09 1.24 5.94
N VAL A 98 -5.78 1.38 6.19
CA VAL A 98 -5.20 2.60 6.78
C VAL A 98 -5.42 3.83 5.89
N LEU A 99 -5.18 3.71 4.58
CA LEU A 99 -5.40 4.81 3.63
C LEU A 99 -6.88 5.24 3.57
N LYS A 100 -7.80 4.31 3.83
CA LYS A 100 -9.24 4.55 3.91
C LYS A 100 -9.73 4.98 5.29
N PHE A 101 -8.84 5.18 6.26
CA PHE A 101 -9.17 5.48 7.66
C PHE A 101 -10.01 4.38 8.36
N GLU A 102 -9.94 3.14 7.85
CA GLU A 102 -10.64 1.96 8.35
C GLU A 102 -9.79 1.23 9.41
N TRP A 103 -9.51 1.92 10.51
CA TRP A 103 -8.53 1.53 11.52
C TRP A 103 -8.81 0.17 12.18
N LEU A 104 -10.08 -0.15 12.42
CA LEU A 104 -10.48 -1.39 13.09
C LEU A 104 -10.16 -2.61 12.21
N GLN A 105 -10.42 -2.51 10.91
CA GLN A 105 -10.15 -3.54 9.92
C GLN A 105 -8.65 -3.74 9.76
N ALA A 106 -7.89 -2.65 9.65
CA ALA A 106 -6.43 -2.70 9.61
C ALA A 106 -5.84 -3.38 10.85
N SER A 107 -6.28 -2.98 12.04
CA SER A 107 -5.80 -3.53 13.32
C SER A 107 -6.04 -5.05 13.44
N LYS A 108 -7.24 -5.52 13.05
CA LYS A 108 -7.57 -6.96 13.05
C LYS A 108 -6.70 -7.78 12.11
N LEU A 109 -6.38 -7.25 10.93
CA LEU A 109 -5.50 -7.94 9.98
C LEU A 109 -4.07 -7.99 10.51
N LEU A 110 -3.56 -6.88 11.04
CA LEU A 110 -2.20 -6.80 11.55
C LEU A 110 -1.98 -7.66 12.79
N SER A 111 -2.96 -7.79 13.68
CA SER A 111 -2.85 -8.68 14.85
C SER A 111 -2.71 -10.15 14.45
N SER A 112 -3.36 -10.58 13.36
CA SER A 112 -3.19 -11.92 12.81
C SER A 112 -1.81 -12.16 12.18
N LEU A 113 -1.10 -11.07 11.81
CA LEU A 113 0.23 -11.11 11.20
C LEU A 113 1.35 -11.29 12.25
N VAL A 114 1.18 -10.70 13.45
CA VAL A 114 2.18 -10.78 14.55
C VAL A 114 2.58 -12.22 14.83
N GLY A 115 1.59 -13.10 15.03
CA GLY A 115 1.86 -14.51 15.34
C GLY A 115 2.50 -15.30 14.19
N LYS A 116 2.48 -14.76 12.96
CA LYS A 116 3.11 -15.39 11.78
C LYS A 116 4.55 -14.90 11.57
N ILE A 117 4.83 -13.61 11.84
CA ILE A 117 6.17 -13.03 11.67
C ILE A 117 7.16 -13.56 12.73
N ASP A 118 6.71 -13.73 13.98
CA ASP A 118 7.53 -14.26 15.08
C ASP A 118 8.09 -15.67 14.81
N ASN A 119 7.49 -16.44 13.89
CA ASN A 119 7.93 -17.78 13.53
C ASN A 119 9.01 -17.83 12.44
N GLY A 120 9.67 -16.70 12.15
CA GLY A 120 10.89 -16.65 11.33
C GLY A 120 10.70 -16.47 9.82
N SER A 121 9.46 -16.34 9.32
CA SER A 121 9.15 -16.25 7.88
C SER A 121 8.99 -14.82 7.33
N GLY A 122 9.39 -13.77 8.06
CA GLY A 122 8.93 -12.40 7.77
C GLY A 122 9.89 -11.23 7.97
N LYS A 123 11.22 -11.43 8.01
CA LYS A 123 12.19 -10.36 8.31
C LYS A 123 12.11 -9.14 7.38
N ASP A 124 11.72 -9.32 6.12
CA ASP A 124 11.62 -8.21 5.15
C ASP A 124 10.33 -7.38 5.29
N ILE A 125 9.33 -7.88 6.02
CA ILE A 125 8.00 -7.27 6.20
C ILE A 125 7.97 -6.40 7.47
N GLU A 126 8.99 -6.53 8.30
CA GLU A 126 9.01 -6.11 9.71
C GLU A 126 8.91 -4.59 9.89
N ILE A 127 9.56 -3.79 9.04
CA ILE A 127 9.54 -2.31 9.15
C ILE A 127 8.18 -1.73 8.73
N GLU A 128 7.67 -2.09 7.55
CA GLU A 128 6.37 -1.59 7.08
C GLU A 128 5.25 -2.06 8.02
N PHE A 129 5.32 -3.30 8.50
CA PHE A 129 4.44 -3.81 9.54
C PHE A 129 4.51 -2.97 10.83
N CYS A 130 5.70 -2.76 11.39
CA CYS A 130 5.88 -2.00 12.63
C CYS A 130 5.30 -0.58 12.53
N LEU A 131 5.53 0.11 11.41
CA LEU A 131 5.03 1.46 11.18
C LEU A 131 3.49 1.50 11.11
N ILE A 132 2.88 0.60 10.35
CA ILE A 132 1.42 0.54 10.18
C ILE A 132 0.76 0.11 11.50
N TYR A 133 1.35 -0.86 12.20
CA TYR A 133 0.82 -1.34 13.47
C TYR A 133 0.89 -0.27 14.58
N ALA A 134 2.01 0.43 14.70
CA ALA A 134 2.17 1.49 15.70
C ALA A 134 1.19 2.65 15.45
N THR A 135 1.01 3.06 14.19
CA THR A 135 0.07 4.14 13.84
C THR A 135 -1.38 3.75 14.10
N THR A 136 -1.81 2.56 13.66
CA THR A 136 -3.18 2.07 13.91
C THR A 136 -3.48 1.87 15.39
N LYS A 137 -2.55 1.31 16.16
CA LYS A 137 -2.72 1.09 17.60
C LYS A 137 -2.82 2.42 18.36
N CYS A 138 -1.94 3.39 18.08
CA CYS A 138 -1.96 4.71 18.70
C CYS A 138 -3.29 5.43 18.46
N ILE A 139 -3.76 5.45 17.20
CA ILE A 139 -5.04 6.10 16.84
C ILE A 139 -6.22 5.42 17.55
N TYR A 140 -6.23 4.08 17.61
CA TYR A 140 -7.31 3.35 18.24
C TYR A 140 -7.42 3.61 19.75
N GLU A 141 -6.28 3.68 20.45
CA GLU A 141 -6.22 3.99 21.89
C GLU A 141 -6.70 5.41 22.19
N GLU A 142 -6.33 6.39 21.36
CA GLU A 142 -6.77 7.79 21.51
C GLU A 142 -8.28 7.98 21.26
N ILE A 143 -8.84 7.30 20.25
CA ILE A 143 -10.29 7.27 20.00
C ILE A 143 -11.02 6.61 21.18
N GLY A 144 -10.46 5.52 21.72
CA GLY A 144 -10.99 4.82 22.89
C GLY A 144 -11.05 5.75 24.11
N ARG A 145 -9.92 6.39 24.46
CA ARG A 145 -9.81 7.34 25.58
C ARG A 145 -10.80 8.48 25.46
N SER A 146 -10.91 9.08 24.27
CA SER A 146 -11.83 10.19 23.99
C SER A 146 -13.30 9.82 24.23
N ARG A 147 -13.72 8.61 23.84
CA ARG A 147 -15.10 8.12 24.09
C ARG A 147 -15.38 7.89 25.58
N THR A 148 -14.41 7.42 26.34
CA THR A 148 -14.53 7.26 27.81
C THR A 148 -14.60 8.59 28.55
N LEU A 149 -13.90 9.61 28.08
CA LEU A 149 -13.91 10.96 28.67
C LEU A 149 -15.25 11.68 28.44
N VAL A 150 -15.88 11.50 27.28
CA VAL A 150 -17.21 12.06 26.99
C VAL A 150 -18.29 11.39 27.87
N ARG A 151 -18.22 10.07 28.09
CA ARG A 151 -19.16 9.34 28.97
C ARG A 151 -19.04 9.68 30.46
N LYS A 152 -17.92 10.24 30.92
CA LYS A 152 -17.74 10.68 32.31
C LYS A 152 -18.21 12.12 32.55
N ARG A 153 -18.62 12.86 31.52
CA ARG A 153 -19.07 14.26 31.59
C ARG A 153 -20.58 14.44 31.38
N THR A 154 -21.32 13.35 31.23
CA THR A 154 -22.80 13.29 31.18
C THR A 154 -23.30 12.55 32.40
#